data_AF-A0A1G1INA6-F1
#
_entry.id   AF-A0A1G1INA6-F1
#
_cell.length_a   1.000
_cell.length_b   1.000
_cell.length_c   1.000
_cell.angle_alpha   90.00
_cell.angle_beta   90.00
_cell.angle_gamma   90.00
#
_symmetry.space_group_name_H-M   'P 1'
#
loop_
_entity.id
_entity.type
_entity.pdbx_description
1 polymer ?
#
loop_
_entity_poly.entity_id
_entity_poly.type
_entity_poly.pdbx_seq_one_letter_code
_entity_poly.pdbx_strand_id
1 'polypeptide(L)' 'MENFKINGQKEQLETEFRYFALKKNGWIKENSCVVNKFALVKGIKLIGFYETLDEGFEAGMRKFDEKPFLVKQVTSE' A
#
# COMPACT_ATOMS: atom_id res chain seq x y z
N MET A 1 0.62 -10.68 -12.19
CA MET A 1 0.47 -11.18 -10.80
C MET A 1 0.40 -9.95 -9.90
N GLU A 2 -0.61 -9.83 -9.05
CA GLU A 2 -0.71 -8.68 -8.14
C GLU A 2 0.32 -8.80 -7.01
N ASN A 3 1.27 -7.87 -6.92
CA ASN A 3 2.28 -7.87 -5.87
C ASN A 3 1.78 -7.06 -4.65
N PHE A 4 1.41 -7.75 -3.59
CA PHE A 4 1.04 -7.14 -2.32
C PHE A 4 1.42 -8.02 -1.12
N LYS A 5 1.59 -7.38 0.03
CA LYS A 5 1.74 -8.03 1.35
C LYS A 5 0.77 -7.37 2.31
N ILE A 6 0.26 -8.18 3.24
CA ILE A 6 -0.58 -7.71 4.32
C ILE A 6 -0.05 -8.27 5.63
N ASN A 7 -0.16 -7.47 6.69
CA ASN A 7 -0.10 -7.98 8.05
C ASN A 7 -1.53 -8.16 8.56
N GLY A 8 -1.87 -9.33 9.09
CA GLY A 8 -3.24 -9.67 9.50
C GLY A 8 -4.10 -10.32 8.42
N GLN A 9 -5.42 -10.38 8.67
CA GLN A 9 -6.37 -11.04 7.78
C GLN A 9 -6.87 -10.11 6.69
N LYS A 10 -7.07 -10.63 5.47
CA LYS A 10 -7.53 -9.83 4.31
C LYS A 10 -8.86 -9.12 4.57
N GLU A 11 -9.77 -9.76 5.31
CA GLU A 11 -11.08 -9.22 5.69
C GLU A 11 -10.98 -7.95 6.54
N GLN A 12 -9.90 -7.79 7.31
CA GLN A 12 -9.67 -6.62 8.15
C GLN A 12 -9.14 -5.41 7.36
N LEU A 13 -8.76 -5.61 6.10
CA LEU A 13 -8.11 -4.61 5.25
C LEU A 13 -8.98 -4.13 4.09
N GLU A 14 -10.28 -4.43 4.10
CA GLU A 14 -11.22 -3.95 3.07
C GLU A 14 -11.14 -2.43 2.90
N THR A 15 -10.99 -1.68 4.01
CA THR A 15 -10.89 -0.22 3.99
C THR A 15 -9.65 0.24 3.24
N GLU A 16 -8.50 -0.36 3.52
CA GLU A 16 -7.21 -0.06 2.91
C GLU A 16 -7.23 -0.39 1.41
N PHE A 17 -7.81 -1.53 1.03
CA PHE A 17 -7.98 -1.91 -0.37
C PHE A 17 -8.86 -0.90 -1.13
N ARG A 18 -9.99 -0.49 -0.54
CA ARG A 18 -10.88 0.54 -1.14
C ARG A 18 -10.16 1.88 -1.24
N TYR A 19 -9.47 2.31 -0.19
CA TYR A 19 -8.71 3.56 -0.21
C TYR A 19 -7.63 3.55 -1.30
N PHE A 20 -6.86 2.46 -1.39
CA PHE A 20 -5.86 2.30 -2.44
C PHE A 20 -6.49 2.38 -3.83
N ALA A 21 -7.58 1.64 -4.09
CA ALA A 21 -8.25 1.65 -5.39
C ALA A 21 -8.78 3.05 -5.78
N LEU A 22 -9.34 3.79 -4.82
CA LEU A 22 -9.86 5.14 -5.04
C LEU A 22 -8.75 6.17 -5.30
N LYS A 23 -7.58 6.01 -4.68
CA LYS A 23 -6.48 7.00 -4.72
C LYS A 23 -5.39 6.68 -5.74
N LYS A 24 -5.22 5.41 -6.14
CA LYS A 24 -4.17 4.93 -7.08
C LYS A 24 -4.04 5.85 -8.30
N ASN A 25 -5.15 6.09 -8.99
CA ASN A 25 -5.17 6.88 -10.22
C ASN A 25 -4.83 8.36 -9.98
N GLY A 26 -5.15 8.89 -8.80
CA GLY A 26 -4.74 10.25 -8.40
C GLY A 26 -3.22 10.32 -8.22
N TRP A 27 -2.64 9.39 -7.47
CA TRP A 27 -1.19 9.33 -7.26
C TRP A 27 -0.41 9.24 -8.56
N ILE A 28 -0.85 8.40 -9.50
CA ILE A 28 -0.20 8.24 -10.81
C ILE A 28 -0.27 9.54 -11.64
N LYS A 29 -1.40 10.25 -11.59
CA LYS A 29 -1.60 11.52 -12.32
C LYS A 29 -0.79 12.66 -11.73
N GLU A 30 -0.77 12.77 -10.40
CA GLU A 30 -0.04 13.81 -9.68
C GLU A 30 1.48 13.57 -9.72
N ASN A 31 1.89 12.30 -9.74
CA ASN A 31 3.30 11.94 -9.75
C ASN A 31 3.54 10.57 -10.41
N SER A 32 3.92 10.56 -11.69
CA SER A 32 4.15 9.32 -12.43
C SER A 32 5.34 8.49 -11.92
N CYS A 33 6.21 9.05 -11.06
CA CYS A 33 7.33 8.29 -10.48
C CYS A 33 6.88 7.26 -9.45
N VAL A 34 5.61 7.29 -9.00
CA VAL A 34 5.07 6.28 -8.06
C VAL A 34 4.65 4.98 -8.76
N VAL A 35 4.64 4.95 -10.09
CA VAL A 35 4.40 3.71 -10.85
C VAL A 35 5.51 2.71 -10.55
N ASN A 36 5.13 1.44 -10.38
CA ASN A 36 5.96 0.32 -9.94
C ASN A 36 6.43 0.38 -8.48
N LYS A 37 6.18 1.47 -7.75
CA LYS A 37 6.45 1.55 -6.31
C LYS A 37 5.39 0.84 -5.49
N PHE A 38 5.68 0.62 -4.21
CA PHE A 38 4.80 -0.04 -3.25
C PHE A 38 4.22 0.98 -2.27
N ALA A 39 2.90 1.13 -2.25
CA ALA A 39 2.23 2.01 -1.31
C ALA A 39 1.92 1.26 -0.01
N LEU A 40 2.37 1.80 1.13
CA LEU A 40 1.92 1.38 2.46
C LEU A 40 0.67 2.19 2.85
N VAL A 41 -0.43 1.49 3.08
CA VAL A 41 -1.72 2.04 3.43
C VAL A 41 -2.19 1.46 4.76
N LYS A 42 -2.74 2.32 5.62
CA LYS A 42 -3.41 1.92 6.86
C LYS A 42 -4.69 2.73 7.04
N GLY A 43 -5.81 2.05 7.23
CA GLY A 43 -7.16 2.62 7.15
C GLY A 43 -7.33 3.44 5.86
N ILE A 44 -7.65 4.71 6.03
CA ILE A 44 -7.86 5.69 4.95
C ILE A 44 -6.67 6.64 4.75
N LYS A 45 -5.45 6.14 5.00
CA LYS A 45 -4.24 6.97 4.96
C LYS A 45 -3.12 6.28 4.20
N LEU A 46 -2.56 7.00 3.23
CA LEU A 46 -1.25 6.69 2.64
C LEU A 46 -0.14 7.05 3.62
N ILE A 47 0.73 6.09 3.89
CA ILE A 47 1.84 6.26 4.83
C ILE A 47 3.13 6.62 4.09
N GLY A 48 3.35 6.02 2.92
CA GLY A 48 4.52 6.26 2.07
C GLY A 48 4.54 5.34 0.85
N PHE A 49 5.45 5.65 -0.07
CA PHE A 49 5.82 4.81 -1.21
C PHE A 49 7.22 4.27 -1.01
N TYR A 50 7.43 3.02 -1.41
CA TYR A 50 8.67 2.27 -1.22
C TYR A 50 9.11 1.63 -2.53
N GLU A 51 10.41 1.40 -2.69
CA GLU A 51 10.96 0.83 -3.93
C GLU A 51 10.67 -0.67 -4.03
N THR A 52 10.59 -1.36 -2.89
CA THR A 52 10.35 -2.80 -2.83
C THR A 52 9.20 -3.16 -1.90
N LEU A 53 8.61 -4.33 -2.15
CA LEU A 53 7.54 -4.90 -1.33
C LEU A 53 8.00 -5.14 0.11
N ASP A 54 9.23 -5.62 0.28
CA ASP A 54 9.82 -5.91 1.58
C ASP A 54 10.08 -4.63 2.38
N GLU A 55 10.63 -3.60 1.75
CA GLU A 55 10.86 -2.31 2.40
C GLU A 55 9.55 -1.69 2.94
N GLY A 56 8.49 -1.70 2.11
CA GLY A 56 7.18 -1.21 2.55
C GLY A 56 6.58 -2.04 3.68
N PHE A 57 6.79 -3.37 3.67
CA PHE A 57 6.32 -4.26 4.71
C PHE A 57 7.07 -4.07 6.02
N GLU A 58 8.40 -4.01 5.98
CA GLU A 58 9.24 -3.71 7.15
C GLU A 58 8.89 -2.35 7.75
N ALA A 59 8.68 -1.32 6.91
CA ALA A 59 8.25 -0.02 7.38
C ALA A 59 6.88 -0.07 8.07
N GLY A 60 5.95 -0.87 7.54
CA GLY A 60 4.66 -1.16 8.17
C GLY A 60 4.82 -1.83 9.52
N MET A 61 5.62 -2.89 9.62
CA MET A 61 5.91 -3.60 10.87
C MET A 61 6.54 -2.69 11.91
N ARG A 62 7.55 -1.89 11.53
CA ARG A 62 8.20 -0.94 12.46
C ARG A 62 7.26 0.13 12.99
N LYS A 63 6.26 0.53 12.19
CA LYS A 63 5.36 1.65 12.52
C LYS A 63 4.07 1.23 13.19
N PHE A 64 3.56 0.05 12.85
CA PHE A 64 2.24 -0.42 13.27
C PHE A 64 2.29 -1.70 14.10
N ASP A 65 3.47 -2.31 14.24
CA ASP A 65 3.69 -3.52 15.01
C ASP A 65 2.72 -4.63 14.55
N GLU A 66 1.95 -5.23 15.46
CA GLU A 66 0.96 -6.26 15.13
C GLU A 66 -0.32 -5.74 14.44
N LYS A 67 -0.50 -4.42 14.28
CA LYS A 67 -1.75 -3.89 13.71
C LYS A 67 -1.80 -4.13 12.20
N PRO A 68 -2.97 -4.50 11.63
CA PRO A 68 -3.10 -4.73 10.20
C PRO A 68 -2.75 -3.52 9.33
N PHE A 69 -2.11 -3.77 8.19
CA PHE A 69 -1.83 -2.77 7.15
C PHE A 69 -1.68 -3.45 5.78
N LEU A 70 -1.81 -2.64 4.72
CA LEU A 70 -1.67 -3.07 3.34
C LEU A 70 -0.40 -2.48 2.72
N VAL A 71 0.39 -3.31 2.06
CA VAL A 71 1.45 -2.86 1.13
C VAL A 71 1.11 -3.39 -0.25
N LYS A 72 0.89 -2.50 -1.22
CA LYS A 72 0.47 -2.90 -2.57
C LYS A 72 1.20 -2.11 -3.65
N GLN A 73 1.61 -2.80 -4.70
CA GLN A 73 2.25 -2.18 -5.85
C GLN A 73 1.29 -1.26 -6.60
N VAL A 74 1.76 -0.06 -6.94
CA VAL A 74 1.07 0.91 -7.78
C VAL A 74 1.38 0.58 -9.25
N THR A 75 0.42 -0.03 -9.94
CA THR A 75 0.53 -0.30 -11.38
C THR A 75 -0.37 0.65 -12.16
N SER A 76 0.07 1.03 -13.36
CA SER A 76 -0.72 1.84 -14.31
C SER A 76 -1.77 1.04 -15.09
N GLU A 77 -1.77 -0.29 -14.91
CA GLU A 77 -2.75 -1.24 -15.44
C GLU A 77 -4.17 -0.96 -14.92
#